data_AF-A0A1L9RSK0-F1
#
_entry.id   AF-A0A1L9RSK0-F1
#
_cell.length_a   1.000
_cell.length_b   1.000
_cell.length_c   1.000
_cell.angle_alpha   90.00
_cell.angle_beta   90.00
_cell.angle_gamma   90.00
#
_symmetry.space_group_name_H-M   'P 1'
#
loop_
_entity.id
_entity.type
_entity.pdbx_description
1 polymer ?
#
loop_
_entity_poly.entity_id
_entity_poly.type
_entity_poly.pdbx_seq_one_letter_code
_entity_poly.pdbx_strand_id
1 'polypeptide(L)'
;MSSMMGNYVAIRTHFNQPLYAVPCDHRSDILTSESAGVSAWTGATVVGVMSRNGRSLTVEDIQEHAVLRDNIDHCPMRLISLEKNTLHGLVMSLDETSRIINWAHNHDICVHFDGARLWHAVVAGAGSLSE
;
A
#
# COMPACT_ATOMS: atom_id res chain seq x y z
N MET A 1 -8.52 7.69 18.50
CA MET A 1 -7.19 7.55 17.87
C MET A 1 -7.33 7.88 16.40
N SER A 2 -6.43 8.69 15.83
CA SER A 2 -6.49 9.08 14.42
C SER A 2 -6.05 7.91 13.52
N SER A 3 -6.72 7.69 12.39
CA SER A 3 -6.38 6.67 11.39
C SER A 3 -4.92 6.82 10.91
N MET A 4 -4.47 8.06 10.73
CA MET A 4 -3.11 8.38 10.29
C MET A 4 -2.03 7.84 11.24
N MET A 5 -2.22 8.01 12.56
CA MET A 5 -1.25 7.50 13.53
C MET A 5 -1.19 5.97 13.55
N GLY A 6 -2.31 5.29 13.23
CA GLY A 6 -2.36 3.84 13.05
C GLY A 6 -1.50 3.38 11.89
N ASN A 7 -1.60 4.07 10.74
CA ASN A 7 -0.76 3.81 9.56
C ASN A 7 0.73 4.02 9.87
N TYR A 8 1.08 5.10 10.59
CA TYR A 8 2.49 5.36 10.94
C TYR A 8 3.09 4.26 11.80
N VAL A 9 2.36 3.80 12.82
CA VAL A 9 2.82 2.73 13.70
C VAL A 9 2.94 1.42 12.93
N ALA A 10 1.92 1.05 12.14
CA ALA A 10 1.94 -0.18 11.35
C ALA A 10 3.13 -0.21 10.37
N ILE A 11 3.28 0.84 9.56
CA ILE A 11 4.39 0.94 8.61
C ILE A 11 5.74 0.95 9.32
N ARG A 12 5.87 1.68 10.43
CA ARG A 12 7.11 1.71 11.23
C ARG A 12 7.47 0.34 11.80
N THR A 13 6.49 -0.46 12.23
CA THR A 13 6.77 -1.80 12.78
C THR A 13 7.34 -2.77 11.75
N HIS A 14 7.04 -2.57 10.47
CA HIS A 14 7.61 -3.37 9.38
C HIS A 14 9.03 -2.94 9.00
N PHE A 15 9.47 -1.76 9.42
CA PHE A 15 10.79 -1.24 9.09
C PHE A 15 11.75 -1.29 10.26
N ASN A 16 12.74 -2.17 10.14
CA ASN A 16 13.82 -2.29 11.13
C ASN A 16 14.90 -1.20 10.96
N GLN A 17 14.93 -0.54 9.79
CA GLN A 17 15.91 0.49 9.41
C GLN A 17 15.21 1.57 8.57
N PRO A 18 15.62 2.86 8.65
CA PRO A 18 15.26 3.84 7.62
C PRO A 18 15.96 3.45 6.31
N LEU A 19 15.46 3.90 5.14
CA LEU A 19 15.87 3.49 3.77
C LEU A 19 15.03 2.37 3.11
N TYR A 20 13.71 2.34 3.35
CA TYR A 20 12.82 1.47 2.56
C TYR A 20 11.86 2.28 1.69
N ALA A 21 11.54 1.74 0.52
CA ALA A 21 10.53 2.30 -0.37
C ALA A 21 9.16 1.68 -0.06
N VAL A 22 8.13 2.54 0.01
CA VAL A 22 6.73 2.15 0.19
C VAL A 22 5.96 2.57 -1.06
N PRO A 23 5.77 1.69 -2.04
CA PRO A 23 4.87 1.98 -3.13
C PRO A 23 3.44 2.06 -2.60
N CYS A 24 2.74 3.11 -3.03
CA CYS A 24 1.33 3.31 -2.80
C CYS A 24 0.70 3.88 -4.08
N ASP A 25 -0.63 3.93 -4.14
CA ASP A 25 -1.27 4.66 -5.24
C ASP A 25 -0.94 6.15 -5.10
N HIS A 26 -0.72 6.85 -6.21
CA HIS A 26 -0.53 8.30 -6.23
C HIS A 26 -1.69 9.09 -5.59
N ARG A 27 -2.89 8.48 -5.49
CA ARG A 27 -4.09 9.07 -4.85
C ARG A 27 -4.27 8.65 -3.39
N SER A 28 -3.34 7.88 -2.82
CA SER A 28 -3.47 7.40 -1.44
C SER A 28 -3.46 8.56 -0.43
N ASP A 29 -4.19 8.38 0.67
CA ASP A 29 -4.22 9.34 1.77
C ASP A 29 -2.84 9.45 2.41
N ILE A 30 -2.08 8.34 2.48
CA ILE A 30 -0.68 8.32 2.94
C ILE A 30 0.20 9.32 2.17
N LEU A 31 -0.04 9.49 0.87
CA LEU A 31 0.71 10.43 0.05
C LEU A 31 0.10 11.84 0.05
N THR A 32 -1.23 11.96 0.00
CA THR A 32 -1.92 13.22 -0.30
C THR A 32 -2.51 13.93 0.92
N SER A 33 -3.05 13.19 1.88
CA SER A 33 -3.83 13.70 3.00
C SER A 33 -3.05 13.69 4.33
N GLU A 34 -2.03 12.84 4.44
CA GLU A 34 -1.25 12.63 5.67
C GLU A 34 -0.04 13.57 5.82
N SER A 35 0.06 14.62 4.99
CA SER A 35 1.16 15.60 5.04
C SER A 35 2.56 14.97 4.97
N ALA A 36 2.70 13.89 4.20
CA ALA A 36 3.92 13.07 4.11
C ALA A 36 4.44 12.55 5.47
N GLY A 37 3.56 12.36 6.45
CA GLY A 37 3.92 11.94 7.79
C GLY A 37 4.60 10.56 7.83
N VAL A 38 4.21 9.63 6.96
CA VAL A 38 4.93 8.34 6.82
C VAL A 38 6.40 8.57 6.54
N SER A 39 6.74 9.39 5.53
CA SER A 39 8.14 9.67 5.20
C SER A 39 8.89 10.37 6.35
N ALA A 40 8.24 11.34 7.00
CA ALA A 40 8.83 12.11 8.09
C ALA A 40 9.11 11.26 9.35
N TRP A 41 8.19 10.38 9.73
CA TRP A 41 8.27 9.61 10.98
C TRP A 41 8.94 8.24 10.83
N THR A 42 8.88 7.63 9.65
CA THR A 42 9.44 6.30 9.42
C THR A 42 10.80 6.33 8.72
N GLY A 43 11.16 7.44 8.06
CA GLY A 43 12.35 7.51 7.22
C GLY A 43 12.26 6.63 5.96
N ALA A 44 11.05 6.17 5.63
CA ALA A 44 10.76 5.46 4.40
C ALA A 44 10.43 6.44 3.27
N THR A 45 10.77 6.10 2.04
CA THR A 45 10.39 6.87 0.86
C THR A 45 9.06 6.36 0.33
N VAL A 46 8.01 7.16 0.44
CA VAL A 46 6.72 6.83 -0.19
C VAL A 46 6.83 7.09 -1.70
N VAL A 47 6.50 6.08 -2.51
CA VAL A 47 6.55 6.13 -3.98
C VAL A 47 5.14 6.02 -4.53
N GLY A 48 4.65 7.10 -5.15
CA GLY A 48 3.35 7.09 -5.81
C GLY A 48 3.41 6.37 -7.15
N VAL A 49 2.71 5.24 -7.27
CA VAL A 49 2.55 4.48 -8.51
C VAL A 49 1.24 4.87 -9.18
N MET A 50 1.29 5.14 -10.49
CA MET A 50 0.10 5.42 -11.28
C MET A 50 -0.47 4.13 -11.86
N SER A 51 -1.72 3.83 -11.51
CA SER A 51 -2.45 2.72 -12.12
C SER A 51 -2.73 3.00 -13.60
N ARG A 52 -2.38 2.06 -14.49
CA ARG A 52 -2.71 2.17 -15.94
C ARG A 52 -4.21 2.20 -16.21
N ASN A 53 -4.98 1.54 -15.35
CA ASN A 53 -6.43 1.42 -15.48
C ASN A 53 -7.17 2.60 -14.82
N GLY A 54 -6.44 3.52 -14.18
CA GLY A 54 -6.99 4.70 -13.49
C GLY A 54 -7.96 4.36 -12.34
N ARG A 55 -8.05 3.08 -11.96
CA ARG A 55 -9.06 2.51 -11.05
C ARG A 55 -8.43 1.81 -9.85
N SER A 56 -7.43 0.97 -10.08
CA SER A 56 -6.82 0.14 -9.04
C SER A 56 -5.41 -0.24 -9.47
N LEU A 57 -4.47 -0.20 -8.53
CA LEU A 57 -3.12 -0.75 -8.73
C LEU A 57 -3.22 -2.21 -9.18
N THR A 58 -2.53 -2.56 -10.26
CA THR A 58 -2.37 -3.95 -10.68
C THR A 58 -0.99 -4.46 -10.28
N VAL A 59 -0.83 -5.79 -10.32
CA VAL A 59 0.48 -6.41 -10.03
C VAL A 59 1.53 -5.94 -11.02
N GLU A 60 1.17 -5.74 -12.29
CA GLU A 60 2.09 -5.30 -13.34
C GLU A 60 2.60 -3.87 -13.07
N ASP A 61 1.72 -2.97 -12.62
CA ASP A 61 2.10 -1.60 -12.27
C ASP A 61 3.09 -1.59 -11.09
N ILE A 62 2.88 -2.46 -10.09
CA ILE A 62 3.79 -2.63 -8.96
C ILE A 62 5.11 -3.24 -9.43
N GLN A 63 5.09 -4.27 -10.28
CA GLN A 63 6.28 -4.93 -10.81
C GLN A 63 7.20 -3.97 -11.58
N GLU A 64 6.63 -3.06 -12.37
CA GLU A 64 7.43 -2.07 -13.10
C GLU A 64 8.13 -1.06 -12.19
N HIS A 65 7.52 -0.74 -11.06
CA HIS A 65 8.07 0.19 -10.07
C HIS A 65 8.78 -0.55 -8.92
N ALA A 66 8.84 -1.88 -8.96
CA ALA A 66 9.43 -2.72 -7.94
C ALA A 66 10.96 -2.67 -8.02
N VAL A 67 11.56 -1.87 -7.15
CA VAL A 67 13.00 -1.94 -6.89
C VAL A 67 13.27 -3.09 -5.91
N LEU A 68 13.49 -4.27 -6.47
CA LEU A 68 13.79 -5.51 -5.73
C LEU A 68 15.28 -5.67 -5.37
N ARG A 69 16.17 -4.89 -5.99
CA ARG A 69 17.61 -4.98 -5.79
C ARG A 69 18.10 -3.93 -4.80
N ASP A 70 18.95 -4.34 -3.87
CA ASP A 70 19.81 -3.45 -3.08
C ASP A 70 20.86 -2.86 -4.03
N ASN A 71 20.51 -1.76 -4.68
CA ASN A 71 21.47 -0.91 -5.40
C ASN A 71 21.72 0.33 -4.54
N ILE A 72 22.97 0.79 -4.48
CA ILE A 72 23.38 1.97 -3.71
C ILE A 72 22.59 3.23 -4.11
N ASP A 73 22.11 3.27 -5.36
CA ASP A 73 21.35 4.39 -5.93
C ASP A 73 19.85 4.35 -5.63
N HIS A 74 19.30 3.23 -5.12
CA HIS A 74 17.86 3.05 -4.98
C HIS A 74 17.45 2.44 -3.64
N CYS A 75 16.28 2.87 -3.17
CA CYS A 75 15.70 2.45 -1.92
C CYS A 75 14.99 1.09 -2.09
N PRO A 76 15.41 0.01 -1.40
CA PRO A 76 14.81 -1.31 -1.57
C PRO A 76 13.35 -1.33 -1.11
N MET A 77 12.50 -2.02 -1.87
CA MET A 77 11.09 -2.21 -1.54
C MET A 77 10.94 -3.36 -0.53
N ARG A 78 10.38 -3.06 0.65
CA ARG A 78 10.10 -4.06 1.70
C ARG A 78 8.66 -4.09 2.18
N LEU A 79 7.89 -3.04 1.90
CA LEU A 79 6.49 -2.95 2.29
C LEU A 79 5.69 -2.30 1.17
N ILE A 80 4.62 -2.94 0.71
CA ILE A 80 3.64 -2.32 -0.19
C ILE A 80 2.47 -1.84 0.66
N SER A 81 2.08 -0.58 0.50
CA SER A 81 0.90 -0.05 1.18
C SER A 81 -0.29 -0.04 0.22
N LEU A 82 -1.25 -0.92 0.48
CA LEU A 82 -2.50 -0.99 -0.25
C LEU A 82 -3.59 -0.25 0.53
N GLU A 83 -4.15 0.77 -0.10
CA GLU A 83 -5.32 1.47 0.43
C GLU A 83 -6.55 1.03 -0.38
N LYS A 84 -7.37 0.14 0.19
CA LYS A 84 -8.68 -0.16 -0.37
C LYS A 84 -9.70 0.81 0.19
N ASN A 85 -9.83 1.97 -0.45
CA ASN A 85 -11.11 2.70 -0.68
C ASN A 85 -10.85 4.19 -0.96
N THR A 86 -10.08 4.52 -2.01
CA THR A 86 -9.63 5.92 -2.21
C THR A 86 -9.61 6.31 -3.68
N LEU A 87 -10.61 5.84 -4.41
CA LEU A 87 -11.04 6.47 -5.65
C LEU A 87 -12.54 6.67 -5.60
N HIS A 88 -13.00 7.50 -4.66
CA HIS A 88 -14.38 7.96 -4.62
C HIS A 88 -15.43 6.82 -4.63
N GLY A 89 -15.19 5.73 -3.90
CA GLY A 89 -16.11 4.59 -3.81
C GLY A 89 -15.79 3.40 -4.73
N LEU A 90 -14.63 3.39 -5.40
CA LEU A 90 -14.21 2.24 -6.19
C LEU A 90 -13.56 1.17 -5.28
N VAL A 91 -14.22 0.01 -5.18
CA VAL A 91 -13.72 -1.13 -4.41
C VAL A 91 -12.86 -2.01 -5.30
N MET A 92 -11.58 -2.16 -4.97
CA MET A 92 -10.67 -3.08 -5.67
C MET A 92 -11.15 -4.53 -5.49
N SER A 93 -11.15 -5.31 -6.57
CA SER A 93 -11.56 -6.72 -6.54
C SER A 93 -10.68 -7.54 -5.57
N LEU A 94 -11.25 -8.57 -4.94
CA LEU A 94 -10.47 -9.49 -4.09
C LEU A 94 -9.43 -10.27 -4.89
N ASP A 95 -9.74 -10.60 -6.14
CA ASP A 95 -8.85 -11.33 -7.03
C ASP A 95 -7.54 -10.55 -7.26
N GLU A 96 -7.62 -9.27 -7.62
CA GLU A 96 -6.43 -8.42 -7.83
C GLU A 96 -5.61 -8.26 -6.55
N THR A 97 -6.26 -8.07 -5.40
CA THR A 97 -5.55 -7.98 -4.12
C THR A 97 -4.87 -9.28 -3.74
N SER A 98 -5.51 -10.42 -4.01
CA SER A 98 -4.91 -11.73 -3.75
C SER A 98 -3.70 -11.95 -4.65
N ARG A 99 -3.74 -11.50 -5.91
CA ARG A 99 -2.58 -11.53 -6.81
C ARG A 99 -1.44 -10.64 -6.30
N ILE A 100 -1.73 -9.44 -5.81
CA ILE A 100 -0.71 -8.54 -5.24
C ILE A 100 -0.09 -9.16 -3.99
N ILE A 101 -0.91 -9.69 -3.07
CA ILE A 101 -0.42 -10.33 -1.83
C ILE A 101 0.45 -11.54 -2.17
N ASN A 102 0.01 -12.41 -3.08
CA ASN A 102 0.78 -13.58 -3.49
C ASN A 102 2.10 -13.17 -4.14
N TRP A 103 2.09 -12.14 -4.99
CA TRP A 103 3.31 -11.64 -5.60
C TRP A 103 4.27 -11.04 -4.57
N ALA A 104 3.76 -10.25 -3.61
CA ALA A 104 4.55 -9.66 -2.55
C ALA A 104 5.18 -10.73 -1.65
N HIS A 105 4.41 -11.74 -1.23
CA HIS A 105 4.93 -12.85 -0.43
C HIS A 105 6.01 -13.67 -1.17
N ASN A 106 5.86 -13.85 -2.48
CA ASN A 106 6.89 -14.54 -3.29
C ASN A 106 8.22 -13.77 -3.37
N HIS A 107 8.21 -12.46 -3.10
CA HIS A 107 9.39 -11.59 -3.14
C HIS A 107 9.84 -11.13 -1.75
N ASP A 108 9.31 -11.74 -0.67
CA ASP A 108 9.61 -11.38 0.73
C ASP A 108 9.27 -9.90 1.05
N ILE A 109 8.21 -9.39 0.44
CA ILE A 109 7.68 -8.03 0.64
C ILE A 109 6.44 -8.13 1.53
N CYS A 110 6.43 -7.34 2.61
CA CYS A 110 5.26 -7.22 3.46
C CYS A 110 4.17 -6.38 2.76
N VAL A 111 2.91 -6.62 3.10
CA VAL A 111 1.79 -5.83 2.60
C VAL A 111 1.09 -5.16 3.79
N HIS A 112 1.13 -3.83 3.83
CA HIS A 112 0.28 -3.04 4.72
C HIS A 112 -1.07 -2.81 4.04
N PHE A 113 -2.14 -2.99 4.80
CA PHE A 113 -3.50 -2.82 4.31
C PHE A 113 -4.20 -1.75 5.13
N ASP A 114 -4.47 -0.59 4.52
CA ASP A 114 -5.27 0.44 5.16
C ASP A 114 -6.75 0.08 5.06
N GLY A 115 -7.32 -0.26 6.23
CA GLY A 115 -8.69 -0.70 6.41
C GLY A 115 -9.65 0.38 6.90
N ALA A 116 -9.32 1.68 6.81
CA ALA A 116 -10.16 2.76 7.33
C ALA A 116 -11.64 2.68 6.89
N ARG A 117 -11.91 2.08 5.72
CA ARG A 117 -13.27 1.84 5.20
C ARG A 117 -13.51 0.39 4.78
N LEU A 118 -12.84 -0.57 5.38
CA LEU A 118 -12.97 -2.01 5.07
C LEU A 118 -14.45 -2.47 5.10
N TRP A 119 -15.21 -2.03 6.10
CA TRP A 119 -16.63 -2.36 6.24
C TRP A 119 -17.49 -1.89 5.06
N HIS A 120 -17.13 -0.79 4.41
CA HIS A 120 -17.85 -0.31 3.22
C HIS A 120 -17.62 -1.21 2.02
N ALA A 121 -16.42 -1.79 1.88
CA ALA A 121 -16.12 -2.75 0.83
C ALA A 121 -16.91 -4.07 1.00
N VAL A 122 -17.08 -4.52 2.25
CA VAL A 122 -17.89 -5.70 2.59
C VAL A 122 -19.36 -5.46 2.27
N VAL A 123 -19.92 -4.32 2.69
CA VAL A 123 -21.32 -3.95 2.41
C VAL A 123 -21.57 -3.75 0.91
N ALA A 124 -20.58 -3.25 0.16
CA ALA A 124 -20.66 -3.10 -1.29
C ALA A 124 -20.61 -4.44 -2.07
N GLY A 125 -20.54 -5.58 -1.39
CA GLY A 125 -20.57 -6.91 -2.01
C GLY A 125 -19.23 -7.36 -2.58
N ALA A 126 -18.13 -6.69 -2.24
CA ALA A 126 -16.79 -7.08 -2.66
C ALA A 126 -16.16 -8.15 -1.76
N GLY A 127 -16.88 -8.67 -0.76
CA GLY A 127 -16.45 -9.80 0.08
C GLY A 127 -17.52 -10.16 1.12
N SER A 128 -17.60 -11.44 1.49
CA SER A 128 -18.40 -11.91 2.63
C SER A 128 -17.49 -12.13 3.83
N LEU A 129 -17.80 -11.51 4.98
CA LEU A 129 -17.29 -12.03 6.25
C LEU A 129 -18.19 -13.20 6.66
N SER A 130 -17.63 -14.41 6.67
CA SER A 130 -18.20 -15.51 7.45
C SER A 130 -17.90 -15.26 8.93
N GLU A 131 -18.87 -15.54 9.81
CA GLU A 131 -18.68 -15.52 11.27
C GLU A 131 -17.53 -16.43 11.73
#